data_AF-A0A940NS77-F1
#
_entry.id   AF-A0A940NS77-F1
#
_cell.length_a   1.000
_cell.length_b   1.000
_cell.length_c   1.000
_cell.angle_alpha   90.00
_cell.angle_beta   90.00
_cell.angle_gamma   90.00
#
_symmetry.space_group_name_H-M   'P 1'
#
loop_
_entity.id
_entity.type
_entity.pdbx_description
1 polymer ?
#
loop_
_entity_poly.entity_id
_entity_poly.type
_entity_poly.pdbx_seq_one_letter_code
_entity_poly.pdbx_strand_id
1 'polypeptide(L)'
;NKAVFPGTQGGPLMHVIAGKAVCFGEALSDEFKTYQAQVKKNAAALAKGLLDRGFDLVSGGTDNHLMLVDLRSKGLTGKDLEHKLDEVYITANKNAVPNDPQSPFVTSGVRLGTPVVTSRGLKEDDMDVIADCINRVAEDFEKNADSVRADVNAICAKYPLYE
;
A
#
# COMPACT_ATOMS: atom_id res chain seq x y z
N ASN A 1 26.21 -21.29 6.53
CA ASN A 1 27.11 -20.85 5.44
C ASN A 1 27.34 -21.89 4.35
N LYS A 2 27.68 -23.16 4.65
CA LYS A 2 27.89 -24.19 3.59
C LYS A 2 26.71 -24.39 2.63
N ALA A 3 25.47 -24.25 3.12
CA ALA A 3 24.26 -24.31 2.30
C ALA A 3 24.15 -23.16 1.27
N VAL A 4 24.74 -21.99 1.57
CA VAL A 4 24.75 -20.83 0.66
C VAL A 4 25.91 -20.97 -0.31
N PHE A 5 27.12 -21.11 0.22
CA PHE A 5 28.32 -21.35 -0.58
C PHE A 5 29.11 -22.54 0.01
N PRO A 6 29.47 -23.57 -0.78
CA PRO A 6 29.24 -23.70 -2.22
C PRO A 6 27.88 -24.31 -2.61
N GLY A 7 26.91 -24.39 -1.67
CA GLY A 7 25.67 -25.15 -1.88
C GLY A 7 24.75 -24.64 -2.99
N THR A 8 24.38 -23.36 -2.98
CA THR A 8 23.32 -22.82 -3.87
C THR A 8 23.73 -21.57 -4.63
N GLN A 9 24.79 -20.89 -4.21
CA GLN A 9 25.30 -19.66 -4.83
C GLN A 9 26.81 -19.76 -5.07
N GLY A 10 27.30 -18.92 -6.00
CA GLY A 10 28.72 -18.73 -6.31
C GLY A 10 29.28 -17.46 -5.66
N GLY A 11 29.81 -16.57 -6.50
CA GLY A 11 30.40 -15.30 -6.04
C GLY A 11 29.36 -14.32 -5.47
N PRO A 12 29.67 -13.61 -4.37
CA PRO A 12 28.76 -12.64 -3.78
C PRO A 12 28.64 -11.35 -4.61
N LEU A 13 27.46 -10.74 -4.63
CA LEU A 13 27.22 -9.43 -5.24
C LEU A 13 27.65 -8.31 -4.28
N MET A 14 28.94 -7.99 -4.26
CA MET A 14 29.51 -7.04 -3.28
C MET A 14 28.90 -5.64 -3.33
N HIS A 15 28.47 -5.15 -4.50
CA HIS A 15 27.78 -3.87 -4.64
C HIS A 15 26.41 -3.86 -3.95
N VAL A 16 25.66 -4.97 -4.01
CA VAL A 16 24.39 -5.12 -3.27
C VAL A 16 24.64 -5.24 -1.76
N ILE A 17 25.69 -5.95 -1.36
CA ILE A 17 26.07 -6.07 0.06
C ILE A 17 26.43 -4.70 0.63
N ALA A 18 27.20 -3.89 -0.11
CA ALA A 18 27.51 -2.52 0.28
C ALA A 18 26.24 -1.66 0.42
N GLY A 19 25.30 -1.73 -0.53
CA GLY A 19 24.01 -1.03 -0.43
C GLY A 19 23.21 -1.44 0.81
N LYS A 20 23.16 -2.74 1.14
CA LYS A 20 22.50 -3.24 2.36
C LYS A 20 23.16 -2.70 3.63
N ALA A 21 24.48 -2.56 3.64
CA ALA A 21 25.20 -1.99 4.79
C ALA A 21 24.78 -0.53 5.03
N VAL A 22 24.61 0.27 3.97
CA VAL A 22 24.05 1.64 4.07
C VAL A 22 22.64 1.61 4.66
N CYS A 23 21.74 0.76 4.13
CA CYS A 23 20.37 0.65 4.65
C CYS A 23 20.33 0.21 6.11
N PHE A 24 21.24 -0.66 6.56
CA PHE A 24 21.33 -1.04 7.97
C PHE A 24 21.85 0.10 8.85
N GLY A 25 22.76 0.93 8.34
CA GLY A 25 23.17 2.15 9.01
C GLY A 25 22.00 3.12 9.21
N GLU A 26 21.21 3.37 8.16
CA GLU A 26 20.00 4.19 8.24
C GLU A 26 18.96 3.59 9.20
N ALA A 27 18.75 2.27 9.15
CA ALA A 27 17.77 1.60 10.00
C ALA A 27 18.07 1.68 11.51
N LEU A 28 19.32 1.98 11.87
CA LEU A 28 19.76 2.17 13.26
C LEU A 28 19.53 3.61 13.77
N SER A 29 19.11 4.55 12.92
CA SER A 29 18.90 5.95 13.31
C SER A 29 17.57 6.16 14.06
N ASP A 30 17.52 7.20 14.90
CA ASP A 30 16.28 7.62 15.56
C ASP A 30 15.23 8.15 14.56
N GLU A 31 15.68 8.69 13.43
CA GLU A 31 14.82 9.13 12.32
C GLU A 31 14.09 7.95 11.71
N PHE A 32 14.77 6.82 11.50
CA PHE A 32 14.14 5.60 10.98
C PHE A 32 13.11 5.05 11.97
N LYS A 33 13.39 5.11 13.28
CA LYS A 33 12.42 4.74 14.32
C LYS A 33 11.17 5.63 14.28
N THR A 34 11.36 6.94 14.08
CA THR A 34 10.26 7.91 13.93
C THR A 34 9.45 7.64 12.67
N TYR A 35 10.12 7.36 11.54
CA TYR A 35 9.50 6.95 10.29
C TYR A 35 8.65 5.69 10.47
N GLN A 36 9.17 4.64 11.11
CA GLN A 36 8.41 3.40 11.32
C GLN A 36 7.19 3.60 12.23
N ALA A 37 7.27 4.50 13.22
CA ALA A 37 6.11 4.88 14.01
C ALA A 37 5.06 5.59 13.14
N GLN A 38 5.47 6.47 12.22
CA GLN A 38 4.56 7.13 11.28
C GLN A 38 3.92 6.12 10.31
N VAL A 39 4.65 5.12 9.82
CA VAL A 39 4.11 4.07 8.94
C VAL A 39 2.91 3.38 9.61
N LYS A 40 3.04 3.02 10.89
CA LYS A 40 1.96 2.41 11.67
C LYS A 40 0.78 3.36 11.87
N LYS A 41 1.03 4.63 12.19
CA LYS A 41 -0.04 5.63 12.36
C LYS A 41 -0.82 5.84 11.07
N ASN A 42 -0.11 5.98 9.95
CA ASN A 42 -0.71 6.10 8.63
C ASN A 42 -1.52 4.84 8.27
N ALA A 43 -1.01 3.64 8.58
CA ALA A 43 -1.75 2.41 8.32
C ALA A 43 -3.04 2.34 9.14
N ALA A 44 -3.00 2.73 10.41
CA ALA A 44 -4.20 2.81 11.25
C ALA A 44 -5.21 3.85 10.73
N ALA A 45 -4.73 5.01 10.28
CA ALA A 45 -5.57 6.06 9.70
C ALA A 45 -6.24 5.60 8.39
N LEU A 46 -5.48 4.97 7.48
CA LEU A 46 -6.02 4.42 6.23
C LEU A 46 -7.05 3.31 6.51
N ALA A 47 -6.74 2.38 7.42
CA ALA A 47 -7.68 1.34 7.82
C ALA A 47 -8.98 1.94 8.36
N LYS A 48 -8.88 2.94 9.25
CA LYS A 48 -10.05 3.63 9.80
C LYS A 48 -10.87 4.32 8.70
N GLY A 49 -10.22 5.08 7.81
CA GLY A 49 -10.89 5.79 6.72
C GLY A 49 -11.63 4.85 5.76
N LEU A 50 -11.11 3.63 5.53
CA LEU A 50 -11.77 2.60 4.73
C LEU A 50 -12.96 1.98 5.48
N LEU A 51 -12.80 1.63 6.76
CA LEU A 51 -13.88 1.09 7.59
C LEU A 51 -15.05 2.07 7.72
N ASP A 52 -14.76 3.36 7.94
CA ASP A 52 -15.77 4.42 8.03
C ASP A 52 -16.57 4.58 6.72
N ARG A 53 -16.01 4.16 5.57
CA ARG A 53 -16.63 4.16 4.24
C ARG A 53 -17.22 2.79 3.86
N GLY A 54 -17.36 1.90 4.83
CA GLY A 54 -18.04 0.61 4.68
C GLY A 54 -17.26 -0.43 3.89
N PHE A 55 -15.93 -0.35 3.83
CA PHE A 55 -15.10 -1.46 3.38
C PHE A 55 -14.89 -2.47 4.51
N ASP A 56 -14.82 -3.74 4.15
CA ASP A 56 -14.40 -4.79 5.08
C ASP A 56 -12.88 -4.97 5.01
N LEU A 57 -12.25 -5.06 6.18
CA LEU A 57 -10.84 -5.43 6.29
C LEU A 57 -10.74 -6.83 6.86
N VAL A 58 -9.90 -7.68 6.26
CA VAL A 58 -9.55 -8.97 6.87
C VAL A 58 -8.95 -8.67 8.25
N SER A 59 -9.45 -9.36 9.29
CA SER A 59 -9.18 -9.12 10.72
C SER A 59 -9.74 -7.83 11.34
N GLY A 60 -10.48 -7.02 10.59
CA GLY A 60 -11.19 -5.82 11.09
C GLY A 60 -10.31 -4.58 11.26
N GLY A 61 -9.05 -4.61 10.84
CA GLY A 61 -8.11 -3.50 11.00
C GLY A 61 -6.68 -3.85 10.58
N THR A 62 -5.70 -3.20 11.22
CA THR A 62 -4.28 -3.52 11.07
C THR A 62 -3.48 -3.15 12.32
N ASP A 63 -2.47 -3.96 12.62
CA ASP A 63 -1.46 -3.68 13.65
C ASP A 63 -0.06 -3.39 13.05
N ASN A 64 0.04 -3.37 11.71
CA ASN A 64 1.30 -3.24 10.99
C ASN A 64 1.21 -2.17 9.88
N HIS A 65 1.90 -2.38 8.76
CA HIS A 65 2.07 -1.40 7.68
C HIS A 65 1.11 -1.63 6.50
N LEU A 66 0.26 -2.65 6.55
CA LEU A 66 -0.64 -3.03 5.47
C LEU A 66 -2.03 -3.41 5.98
N MET A 67 -3.01 -3.37 5.11
CA MET A 67 -4.34 -3.95 5.31
C MET A 67 -4.77 -4.72 4.07
N LEU A 68 -5.60 -5.74 4.29
CA LEU A 68 -6.20 -6.53 3.22
C LEU A 68 -7.69 -6.21 3.18
N VAL A 69 -8.10 -5.51 2.13
CA VAL A 69 -9.50 -5.14 1.89
C VAL A 69 -10.22 -6.32 1.25
N ASP A 70 -11.37 -6.69 1.82
CA ASP A 70 -12.29 -7.66 1.25
C ASP A 70 -13.40 -6.92 0.50
N LEU A 71 -13.52 -7.22 -0.79
CA LEU A 71 -14.40 -6.50 -1.72
C LEU A 71 -15.73 -7.19 -1.93
N ARG A 72 -15.96 -8.36 -1.31
CA ARG A 72 -17.17 -9.17 -1.54
C ARG A 72 -18.45 -8.41 -1.18
N SER A 73 -18.44 -7.64 -0.10
CA SER A 73 -19.59 -6.81 0.32
C SER A 73 -19.88 -5.65 -0.64
N LYS A 74 -18.88 -5.19 -1.39
CA LYS A 74 -19.02 -4.17 -2.43
C LYS A 74 -19.36 -4.78 -3.81
N GLY A 75 -19.38 -6.11 -3.94
CA GLY A 75 -19.63 -6.79 -5.21
C GLY A 75 -18.53 -6.60 -6.26
N LEU A 76 -17.31 -6.19 -5.84
CA LEU A 76 -16.17 -5.94 -6.71
C LEU A 76 -15.18 -7.11 -6.66
N THR A 77 -14.32 -7.19 -7.68
CA THR A 77 -13.18 -8.12 -7.67
C THR A 77 -11.88 -7.35 -7.45
N GLY A 78 -10.86 -8.05 -6.93
CA GLY A 78 -9.54 -7.45 -6.74
C GLY A 78 -8.93 -6.95 -8.04
N LYS A 79 -9.07 -7.72 -9.13
CA LYS A 79 -8.62 -7.34 -10.47
C LYS A 79 -9.30 -6.07 -10.99
N ASP A 80 -10.61 -5.96 -10.83
CA ASP A 80 -11.36 -4.78 -11.29
C ASP A 80 -10.95 -3.52 -10.52
N LEU A 81 -10.93 -3.59 -9.18
CA LEU A 81 -10.56 -2.43 -8.37
C LEU A 81 -9.09 -2.04 -8.57
N GLU A 82 -8.17 -3.01 -8.62
CA GLU A 82 -6.74 -2.76 -8.90
C GLU A 82 -6.56 -1.99 -10.21
N HIS A 83 -7.21 -2.42 -11.29
CA HIS A 83 -7.11 -1.75 -12.59
C HIS A 83 -7.67 -0.32 -12.56
N LYS A 84 -8.85 -0.13 -11.97
CA LYS A 84 -9.48 1.20 -11.85
C LYS A 84 -8.65 2.16 -11.01
N LEU A 85 -8.05 1.67 -9.92
CA LEU A 85 -7.14 2.47 -9.09
C LEU A 85 -5.89 2.89 -9.88
N ASP A 86 -5.33 2.00 -10.71
CA ASP A 86 -4.17 2.32 -11.54
C ASP A 86 -4.47 3.42 -12.57
N GLU A 87 -5.67 3.41 -13.17
CA GLU A 87 -6.13 4.47 -14.09
C GLU A 87 -6.28 5.86 -13.44
N VAL A 88 -6.34 5.92 -12.10
CA VAL A 88 -6.35 7.17 -11.34
C VAL A 88 -5.07 7.38 -10.52
N TYR A 89 -3.99 6.69 -10.89
CA TYR A 89 -2.66 6.84 -10.32
C TYR A 89 -2.52 6.36 -8.86
N ILE A 90 -3.39 5.45 -8.42
CA ILE A 90 -3.29 4.75 -7.14
C ILE A 90 -2.83 3.32 -7.42
N THR A 91 -1.55 3.04 -7.18
CA THR A 91 -1.01 1.70 -7.36
C THR A 91 -1.36 0.80 -6.16
N ALA A 92 -2.14 -0.24 -6.43
CA ALA A 92 -2.55 -1.27 -5.48
C ALA A 92 -2.20 -2.65 -6.03
N ASN A 93 -2.42 -3.70 -5.24
CA ASN A 93 -2.26 -5.07 -5.69
C ASN A 93 -3.49 -5.90 -5.36
N LYS A 94 -4.09 -6.56 -6.36
CA LYS A 94 -5.14 -7.57 -6.13
C LYS A 94 -4.57 -8.71 -5.27
N ASN A 95 -5.33 -9.19 -4.31
CA ASN A 95 -4.84 -10.16 -3.35
C ASN A 95 -5.99 -11.09 -2.93
N ALA A 96 -5.67 -12.39 -2.80
CA ALA A 96 -6.64 -13.35 -2.30
C ALA A 96 -7.04 -13.04 -0.85
N VAL A 97 -8.29 -13.31 -0.50
CA VAL A 97 -8.82 -13.24 0.88
C VAL A 97 -9.08 -14.64 1.45
N PRO A 98 -9.30 -14.80 2.77
CA PRO A 98 -9.66 -16.10 3.34
C PRO A 98 -10.90 -16.70 2.66
N ASN A 99 -10.79 -17.95 2.21
CA ASN A 99 -11.82 -18.67 1.46
C ASN A 99 -12.29 -17.88 0.21
N ASP A 100 -11.34 -17.35 -0.55
CA ASP A 100 -11.63 -16.56 -1.75
C ASP A 100 -12.46 -17.37 -2.77
N PRO A 101 -13.66 -16.92 -3.16
CA PRO A 101 -14.44 -17.58 -4.21
C PRO A 101 -13.89 -17.36 -5.62
N GLN A 102 -13.01 -16.37 -5.80
CA GLN A 102 -12.44 -16.01 -7.09
C GLN A 102 -11.12 -16.75 -7.35
N SER A 103 -10.75 -16.88 -8.63
CA SER A 103 -9.47 -17.46 -9.01
C SER A 103 -8.28 -16.57 -8.59
N PRO A 104 -7.05 -17.11 -8.50
CA PRO A 104 -5.84 -16.33 -8.23
C PRO A 104 -5.58 -15.17 -9.22
N PHE A 105 -6.14 -15.22 -10.43
CA PHE A 105 -6.01 -14.16 -11.43
C PHE A 105 -7.01 -13.01 -11.25
N VAL A 106 -8.07 -13.22 -10.47
CA VAL A 106 -9.18 -12.26 -10.26
C VAL A 106 -9.18 -11.76 -8.81
N THR A 107 -9.21 -12.68 -7.84
CA THR A 107 -9.26 -12.44 -6.38
C THR A 107 -10.46 -11.61 -5.91
N SER A 108 -10.76 -11.67 -4.61
CA SER A 108 -11.84 -10.87 -4.00
C SER A 108 -11.33 -9.75 -3.09
N GLY A 109 -10.04 -9.39 -3.18
CA GLY A 109 -9.47 -8.36 -2.31
C GLY A 109 -8.35 -7.55 -2.94
N VAL A 110 -7.98 -6.48 -2.24
CA VAL A 110 -6.83 -5.62 -2.59
C VAL A 110 -6.00 -5.40 -1.33
N ARG A 111 -4.68 -5.49 -1.47
CA ARG A 111 -3.73 -5.19 -0.40
C ARG A 111 -3.19 -3.78 -0.54
N LEU A 112 -3.30 -3.01 0.53
CA LEU A 112 -2.82 -1.63 0.62
C LEU A 112 -1.75 -1.53 1.70
N GLY A 113 -0.79 -0.64 1.53
CA GLY A 113 0.26 -0.42 2.52
C GLY A 113 0.82 0.99 2.50
N THR A 114 1.32 1.44 3.64
CA THR A 114 1.73 2.83 3.86
C THR A 114 3.23 3.15 3.81
N PRO A 115 4.21 2.21 3.71
CA PRO A 115 5.63 2.57 3.71
C PRO A 115 6.02 3.62 2.66
N VAL A 116 5.63 3.42 1.40
CA VAL A 116 6.06 4.28 0.27
C VAL A 116 5.53 5.70 0.41
N VAL A 117 4.24 5.86 0.71
CA VAL A 117 3.64 7.19 0.91
C VAL A 117 4.21 7.88 2.15
N THR A 118 4.50 7.12 3.20
CA THR A 118 5.12 7.66 4.42
C THR A 118 6.56 8.12 4.16
N SER A 119 7.33 7.39 3.35
CA SER A 119 8.67 7.80 2.94
C SER A 119 8.66 9.10 2.14
N ARG A 120 7.57 9.40 1.43
CA ARG A 120 7.37 10.70 0.75
C ARG A 120 6.91 11.83 1.68
N GLY A 121 6.62 11.53 2.96
CA GLY A 121 6.24 12.53 3.96
C GLY A 121 4.75 12.61 4.29
N LEU A 122 3.90 11.78 3.66
CA LEU A 122 2.45 11.79 3.92
C LEU A 122 2.15 11.45 5.39
N LYS A 123 1.07 12.05 5.91
CA LYS A 123 0.59 11.94 7.28
C LYS A 123 -0.83 11.38 7.34
N GLU A 124 -1.35 11.23 8.56
CA GLU A 124 -2.64 10.61 8.86
C GLU A 124 -3.80 11.26 8.09
N ASP A 125 -3.83 12.58 7.98
CA ASP A 125 -4.87 13.32 7.25
C ASP A 125 -4.85 12.99 5.75
N ASP A 126 -3.66 12.79 5.16
CA ASP A 126 -3.54 12.40 3.75
C ASP A 126 -4.08 10.97 3.53
N MET A 127 -4.07 10.11 4.56
CA MET A 127 -4.60 8.74 4.46
C MET A 127 -6.13 8.71 4.36
N ASP A 128 -6.82 9.65 5.00
CA ASP A 128 -8.27 9.76 4.84
C ASP A 128 -8.66 10.21 3.43
N VAL A 129 -7.88 11.13 2.84
CA VAL A 129 -8.06 11.53 1.44
C VAL A 129 -7.83 10.35 0.49
N ILE A 130 -6.80 9.54 0.74
CA ILE A 130 -6.56 8.30 -0.04
C ILE A 130 -7.73 7.32 0.12
N ALA A 131 -8.25 7.13 1.34
CA ALA A 131 -9.41 6.28 1.58
C ALA A 131 -10.66 6.78 0.84
N ASP A 132 -10.86 8.10 0.77
CA ASP A 132 -11.94 8.73 0.00
C ASP A 132 -11.81 8.46 -1.50
N CYS A 133 -10.61 8.65 -2.05
CA CYS A 133 -10.31 8.36 -3.44
C CYS A 133 -10.63 6.90 -3.79
N ILE A 134 -10.22 5.95 -2.95
CA ILE A 134 -10.49 4.52 -3.13
C ILE A 134 -12.00 4.25 -3.10
N ASN A 135 -12.73 4.87 -2.16
CA ASN A 135 -14.18 4.68 -2.07
C ASN A 135 -14.91 5.21 -3.32
N ARG A 136 -14.55 6.41 -3.77
CA ARG A 136 -15.16 7.03 -4.96
C ARG A 136 -14.93 6.22 -6.22
N VAL A 137 -13.73 5.63 -6.37
CA VAL A 137 -13.42 4.69 -7.45
C VAL A 137 -14.25 3.41 -7.35
N ALA A 138 -14.42 2.87 -6.13
CA ALA A 138 -15.20 1.66 -5.91
C ALA A 138 -16.71 1.86 -6.13
N GLU A 139 -17.25 3.04 -5.81
CA GLU A 139 -18.68 3.35 -5.97
C GLU A 139 -19.07 3.64 -7.42
N ASP A 140 -18.34 4.54 -8.09
CA ASP A 140 -18.65 4.96 -9.45
C ASP A 140 -17.39 5.52 -10.12
N PHE A 141 -16.66 4.63 -10.79
CA PHE A 141 -15.40 4.97 -11.46
C PHE A 141 -15.58 6.05 -12.53
N GLU A 142 -16.52 5.85 -13.46
CA GLU A 142 -16.72 6.75 -14.61
C GLU A 142 -17.03 8.18 -14.16
N LYS A 143 -17.83 8.33 -13.11
CA LYS A 143 -18.18 9.63 -12.55
C LYS A 143 -17.01 10.31 -11.81
N ASN A 144 -16.14 9.52 -11.17
CA ASN A 144 -15.14 10.04 -10.23
C ASN A 144 -13.71 10.07 -10.76
N ALA A 145 -13.39 9.38 -11.86
CA ALA A 145 -12.00 9.16 -12.29
C ALA A 145 -11.18 10.46 -12.45
N ASP A 146 -11.72 11.49 -13.11
CA ASP A 146 -11.00 12.75 -13.33
C ASP A 146 -10.75 13.53 -12.04
N SER A 147 -11.73 13.55 -11.16
CA SER A 147 -11.62 14.27 -9.89
C SER A 147 -10.69 13.55 -8.91
N VAL A 148 -10.72 12.21 -8.88
CA VAL A 148 -9.74 11.43 -8.12
C VAL A 148 -8.33 11.61 -8.68
N ARG A 149 -8.13 11.63 -10.00
CA ARG A 149 -6.82 11.98 -10.59
C ARG A 149 -6.33 13.35 -10.14
N ALA A 150 -7.21 14.34 -10.05
CA ALA A 150 -6.86 15.67 -9.57
C ALA A 150 -6.43 15.64 -8.09
N ASP A 151 -7.16 14.93 -7.23
CA ASP A 151 -6.85 14.79 -5.81
C ASP A 151 -5.50 14.06 -5.58
N VAL A 152 -5.27 12.95 -6.31
CA VAL A 152 -4.00 12.20 -6.24
C VAL A 152 -2.81 13.05 -6.72
N ASN A 153 -2.99 13.83 -7.79
CA ASN A 153 -1.96 14.75 -8.26
C ASN A 153 -1.70 15.88 -7.26
N ALA A 154 -2.72 16.41 -6.60
CA ALA A 154 -2.57 17.43 -5.57
C ALA A 154 -1.76 16.90 -4.36
N ILE A 155 -2.04 15.67 -3.92
CA ILE A 155 -1.23 14.98 -2.90
C ILE A 155 0.22 14.84 -3.38
N CYS A 156 0.43 14.37 -4.61
CA CYS A 156 1.78 14.18 -5.14
C CYS A 156 2.56 15.50 -5.26
N ALA A 157 1.90 16.60 -5.63
CA ALA A 157 2.50 17.92 -5.73
C ALA A 157 2.87 18.52 -4.36
N LYS A 158 2.09 18.20 -3.32
CA LYS A 158 2.41 18.57 -1.93
C LYS A 158 3.69 17.87 -1.41
N TYR A 159 4.03 16.71 -1.97
CA TYR A 159 5.14 15.85 -1.55
C TYR A 159 6.03 15.43 -2.74
N PRO A 160 6.83 16.35 -3.34
CA PRO A 160 7.68 16.05 -4.48
C PRO A 160 8.76 15.01 -4.15
N LEU A 161 9.10 14.14 -5.13
CA LEU A 161 10.08 13.05 -4.94
C LEU A 161 11.54 13.48 -5.07
N TYR A 162 11.81 14.52 -5.87
CA TYR A 162 13.14 15.05 -6.13
C TYR A 162 13.06 16.57 -6.12
N GLU A 163 14.10 17.21 -5.59
CA GLU A 163 14.45 18.59 -5.91
C GLU A 163 15.44 18.61 -7.08
#